data_AF-A0A357JJZ7-F1
#
_entry.id   AF-A0A357JJZ7-F1
#
_cell.length_a   1.000
_cell.length_b   1.000
_cell.length_c   1.000
_cell.angle_alpha   90.00
_cell.angle_beta   90.00
_cell.angle_gamma   90.00
#
_symmetry.space_group_name_H-M   'P 1'
#
loop_
_entity.id
_entity.type
_entity.pdbx_description
1 polymer ?
#
loop_
_entity_poly.entity_id
_entity_poly.type
_entity_poly.pdbx_seq_one_letter_code
_entity_poly.pdbx_strand_id
1 'polypeptide(L)'
;MNSQQLYQQTKNKTRVVICGDTRKMSIAMVLHVLHYLNRHVDSVLESTSQISLVDDNDFVLIEADENAHELNANIALLSTQINDNKLTTIQFIDSITNGGILVYNEEDEVLKKLVEESSKPIQKYPYQTPKHTLENDVVFLNTNEGKLPLKITQNNLENLMG
;
A
#
# COMPACT_ATOMS: atom_id res chain seq x y z
N MET A 1 5.26 2.66 20.13
CA MET A 1 6.50 3.03 19.42
C MET A 1 6.14 4.13 18.44
N ASN A 2 6.89 5.23 18.38
CA ASN A 2 6.60 6.29 17.41
C ASN A 2 7.29 6.01 16.07
N SER A 3 6.93 6.75 15.01
CA SER A 3 7.41 6.47 13.65
C SER A 3 8.92 6.69 13.49
N GLN A 4 9.52 7.65 14.20
CA GLN A 4 10.98 7.80 14.24
C GLN A 4 11.71 6.59 14.86
N GLN A 5 11.19 6.03 15.96
CA GLN A 5 11.73 4.81 16.57
C GLN A 5 11.60 3.61 15.61
N LEU A 6 10.44 3.50 14.95
CA LEU A 6 10.19 2.45 13.97
C LEU A 6 11.17 2.55 12.79
N TYR A 7 11.40 3.75 12.26
CA TYR A 7 12.39 3.98 11.22
C TYR A 7 13.80 3.52 11.67
N GLN A 8 14.24 3.90 12.87
CA GLN A 8 15.57 3.49 13.35
C GLN A 8 15.72 1.97 13.49
N GLN A 9 14.67 1.26 13.91
CA GLN A 9 14.67 -0.20 14.01
C GLN A 9 14.65 -0.89 12.65
N THR A 10 14.06 -0.24 11.63
CA THR A 10 13.83 -0.83 10.31
C THR A 10 14.72 -0.24 9.20
N LYS A 11 15.66 0.66 9.53
CA LYS A 11 16.48 1.38 8.56
C LYS A 11 17.32 0.48 7.64
N ASN A 12 17.71 -0.70 8.13
CA ASN A 12 18.49 -1.68 7.38
C ASN A 12 17.62 -2.69 6.60
N LYS A 13 16.29 -2.58 6.70
CA LYS A 13 15.32 -3.41 5.99
C LYS A 13 14.68 -2.62 4.86
N THR A 14 14.12 -3.33 3.89
CA THR A 14 13.25 -2.71 2.88
C THR A 14 11.89 -2.41 3.51
N ARG A 15 11.53 -1.13 3.57
CA ARG A 15 10.27 -0.65 4.17
C ARG A 15 9.20 -0.54 3.10
N VAL A 16 8.17 -1.37 3.20
CA VAL A 16 6.94 -1.32 2.41
C VAL A 16 5.90 -0.61 3.24
N VAL A 17 5.53 0.61 2.87
CA VAL A 17 4.60 1.45 3.63
C VAL A 17 3.28 1.57 2.87
N ILE A 18 2.17 1.22 3.51
CA ILE A 18 0.83 1.26 2.92
C ILE A 18 0.00 2.30 3.68
N CYS A 19 -0.49 3.31 2.94
CA CYS A 19 -1.34 4.38 3.46
C CYS A 19 -2.63 4.54 2.61
N GLY A 20 -3.55 5.37 3.10
CA GLY A 20 -4.87 5.60 2.48
C GLY A 20 -5.97 4.74 3.09
N ASP A 21 -7.21 4.91 2.64
CA ASP A 21 -8.39 4.41 3.35
C ASP A 21 -8.57 2.89 3.28
N THR A 22 -8.04 2.26 2.23
CA THR A 22 -8.14 0.80 2.03
C THR A 22 -6.92 0.04 2.53
N ARG A 23 -5.97 0.72 3.21
CA ARG A 23 -4.71 0.16 3.73
C ARG A 23 -4.88 -1.17 4.49
N LYS A 24 -5.91 -1.31 5.33
CA LYS A 24 -6.15 -2.56 6.08
C LYS A 24 -6.41 -3.75 5.16
N MET A 25 -7.19 -3.52 4.09
CA MET A 25 -7.52 -4.53 3.11
C MET A 25 -6.31 -4.87 2.25
N SER A 26 -5.57 -3.86 1.77
CA SER A 26 -4.34 -4.07 0.99
C SER A 26 -3.30 -4.84 1.79
N ILE A 27 -3.10 -4.48 3.07
CA ILE A 27 -2.22 -5.23 4.00
C ILE A 27 -2.69 -6.67 4.17
N ALA A 28 -3.98 -6.89 4.41
CA ALA A 28 -4.51 -8.24 4.57
C ALA A 28 -4.25 -9.10 3.32
N MET A 29 -4.36 -8.52 2.13
CA MET A 29 -4.08 -9.20 0.87
C MET A 29 -2.61 -9.53 0.69
N VAL A 30 -1.72 -8.56 0.95
CA VAL A 30 -0.27 -8.80 0.91
C VAL A 30 0.13 -9.89 1.89
N LEU A 31 -0.33 -9.81 3.14
CA LEU A 31 -0.04 -10.83 4.16
C LEU A 31 -0.62 -12.20 3.80
N HIS A 32 -1.81 -12.25 3.23
CA HIS A 32 -2.42 -13.50 2.76
C HIS A 32 -1.57 -14.19 1.69
N VAL A 33 -1.11 -13.44 0.68
CA VAL A 33 -0.26 -13.96 -0.39
C VAL A 33 1.10 -14.41 0.16
N LEU A 34 1.74 -13.61 1.03
CA LEU A 34 3.02 -13.97 1.64
C LEU A 34 2.91 -15.23 2.49
N HIS A 35 1.84 -15.35 3.28
CA HIS A 35 1.56 -16.55 4.05
C HIS A 35 1.35 -17.78 3.14
N TYR A 36 0.57 -17.65 2.06
CA TYR A 36 0.38 -18.72 1.08
C TYR A 36 1.71 -19.18 0.46
N LEU A 37 2.64 -18.26 0.23
CA LEU A 37 3.98 -18.54 -0.29
C LEU A 37 4.99 -19.01 0.78
N ASN A 38 4.56 -19.23 2.03
CA ASN A 38 5.43 -19.52 3.17
C ASN A 38 6.58 -18.50 3.33
N ARG A 39 6.30 -17.22 3.07
CA ARG A 39 7.23 -16.11 3.26
C ARG A 39 6.89 -15.40 4.55
N HIS A 40 7.77 -15.51 5.54
CA HIS A 40 7.70 -14.71 6.75
C HIS A 40 8.15 -13.28 6.43
N VAL A 41 7.43 -12.30 6.99
CA VAL A 41 7.71 -10.88 6.81
C VAL A 41 7.53 -10.17 8.14
N ASP A 42 8.32 -9.13 8.38
CA ASP A 42 8.06 -8.24 9.49
C ASP A 42 6.82 -7.40 9.20
N SER A 43 6.04 -7.09 10.23
CA SER A 43 4.81 -6.31 10.07
C SER A 43 4.57 -5.37 11.24
N VAL A 44 4.19 -4.13 10.95
CA VAL A 44 3.75 -3.14 11.93
C VAL A 44 2.40 -2.60 11.50
N LEU A 45 1.35 -2.95 12.25
CA LEU A 45 -0.04 -2.70 11.90
C LEU A 45 -0.67 -1.77 12.96
N GLU A 46 -0.72 -0.48 12.67
CA GLU A 46 -1.25 0.54 13.60
C GLU A 46 -2.69 0.23 14.03
N SER A 47 -3.53 -0.22 13.11
CA SER A 47 -4.95 -0.46 13.37
C SER A 47 -5.25 -1.60 14.34
N THR A 48 -4.33 -2.56 14.45
CA THR A 48 -4.44 -3.71 15.35
C THR A 48 -3.43 -3.65 16.50
N SER A 49 -2.58 -2.63 16.53
CA SER A 49 -1.44 -2.52 17.46
C SER A 49 -0.51 -3.75 17.41
N GLN A 50 -0.45 -4.44 16.27
CA GLN A 50 0.40 -5.61 16.08
C GLN A 50 1.78 -5.19 15.58
N ILE A 51 2.81 -5.64 16.28
CA ILE A 51 4.22 -5.38 15.92
C ILE A 51 4.94 -6.73 15.93
N SER A 52 5.49 -7.12 14.79
CA SER A 52 6.31 -8.33 14.62
C SER A 52 7.55 -7.94 13.86
N LEU A 53 8.68 -7.83 14.57
CA LEU A 53 9.98 -7.51 14.01
C LEU A 53 10.98 -8.57 14.46
N VAL A 54 11.71 -9.18 13.53
CA VAL A 54 12.82 -10.10 13.81
C VAL A 54 14.02 -9.75 12.95
N ASP A 55 15.23 -9.99 13.42
CA ASP A 55 16.44 -9.51 12.73
C ASP A 55 16.64 -10.11 11.33
N ASP A 56 16.25 -11.36 11.11
CA ASP A 56 16.53 -12.13 9.88
C ASP A 56 15.68 -11.73 8.64
N ASN A 57 14.59 -10.98 8.82
CA ASN A 57 13.72 -10.62 7.69
C ASN A 57 14.26 -9.41 6.90
N ASP A 58 14.33 -9.52 5.57
CA ASP A 58 14.82 -8.43 4.70
C ASP A 58 13.80 -7.29 4.50
N PHE A 59 12.51 -7.57 4.73
CA PHE A 59 11.40 -6.66 4.44
C PHE A 59 10.50 -6.47 5.65
N VAL A 60 9.95 -5.26 5.78
CA VAL A 60 8.91 -4.92 6.76
C VAL A 60 7.72 -4.27 6.05
N LEU A 61 6.53 -4.76 6.34
CA LEU A 61 5.25 -4.20 5.92
C LEU A 61 4.71 -3.27 7.02
N ILE A 62 4.44 -2.01 6.70
CA ILE A 62 4.05 -0.98 7.67
C ILE A 62 2.73 -0.37 7.24
N GLU A 63 1.71 -0.48 8.10
CA GLU A 63 0.50 0.36 8.06
C GLU A 63 0.85 1.72 8.65
N ALA A 64 0.60 2.81 7.91
CA ALA A 64 0.84 4.16 8.42
C ALA A 64 -0.17 5.18 7.87
N ASP A 65 -0.32 6.30 8.59
CA ASP A 65 -1.07 7.47 8.14
C ASP A 65 -0.28 8.80 8.27
N GLU A 66 -0.61 9.68 9.21
CA GLU A 66 -0.12 11.06 9.35
C GLU A 66 1.41 11.15 9.42
N ASN A 67 2.02 10.19 10.12
CA ASN A 67 3.47 10.16 10.38
C ASN A 67 4.23 9.27 9.39
N ALA A 68 3.61 8.84 8.29
CA ALA A 68 4.23 7.95 7.30
C ALA A 68 5.51 8.55 6.68
N HIS A 69 5.59 9.88 6.60
CA HIS A 69 6.74 10.61 6.07
C HIS A 69 8.04 10.40 6.88
N GLU A 70 7.94 9.99 8.15
CA GLU A 70 9.12 9.70 8.98
C GLU A 70 9.77 8.34 8.64
N LEU A 71 9.06 7.48 7.90
CA LEU A 71 9.47 6.10 7.65
C LEU A 71 10.44 5.95 6.47
N ASN A 72 10.58 6.98 5.61
CA ASN A 72 11.43 6.94 4.41
C ASN A 72 11.23 5.64 3.61
N ALA A 73 10.02 5.43 3.10
CA ALA A 73 9.62 4.18 2.43
C ALA A 73 10.58 3.82 1.27
N ASN A 74 10.81 2.53 1.07
CA ASN A 74 11.46 2.02 -0.15
C ASN A 74 10.41 1.72 -1.22
N ILE A 75 9.28 1.16 -0.78
CA ILE A 75 8.09 0.90 -1.58
C ILE A 75 6.91 1.53 -0.83
N ALA A 76 6.11 2.33 -1.51
CA ALA A 76 4.93 2.97 -0.96
C ALA A 76 3.69 2.59 -1.76
N LEU A 77 2.56 2.36 -1.08
CA LEU A 77 1.24 2.20 -1.68
C LEU A 77 0.31 3.29 -1.14
N LEU A 78 -0.32 4.05 -2.05
CA LEU A 78 -1.35 5.05 -1.75
C LEU A 78 -2.67 4.68 -2.44
N SER A 79 -3.67 4.29 -1.66
CA SER A 79 -5.02 4.03 -2.19
C SER A 79 -5.86 5.29 -2.39
N THR A 80 -5.64 6.28 -1.52
CA THR A 80 -6.26 7.60 -1.49
C THR A 80 -5.25 8.59 -0.91
N GLN A 81 -5.58 9.89 -0.87
CA GLN A 81 -4.84 10.85 -0.05
C GLN A 81 -4.75 10.40 1.42
N ILE A 82 -3.63 10.70 2.07
CA ILE A 82 -3.47 10.41 3.50
C ILE A 82 -4.39 11.35 4.28
N ASN A 83 -5.43 10.79 4.92
CA ASN A 83 -6.43 11.51 5.73
C ASN A 83 -7.03 12.73 5.02
N ASP A 84 -7.31 12.62 3.71
CA ASP A 84 -7.81 13.71 2.86
C ASP A 84 -6.94 14.99 2.90
N ASN A 85 -5.65 14.84 3.23
CA ASN A 85 -4.73 15.96 3.43
C ASN A 85 -3.63 15.98 2.36
N LYS A 86 -3.70 16.98 1.48
CA LYS A 86 -2.72 17.20 0.41
C LYS A 86 -1.30 17.41 0.94
N LEU A 87 -1.14 18.20 2.00
CA LEU A 87 0.19 18.52 2.54
C LEU A 87 0.85 17.26 3.12
N THR A 88 0.11 16.49 3.90
CA THR A 88 0.57 15.21 4.45
C THR A 88 0.96 14.24 3.34
N THR A 89 0.12 14.16 2.29
CA THR A 89 0.37 13.30 1.14
C THR A 89 1.64 13.72 0.39
N ILE A 90 1.84 15.02 0.14
CA ILE A 90 3.06 15.56 -0.49
C ILE A 90 4.29 15.24 0.36
N GLN A 91 4.23 15.49 1.67
CA GLN A 91 5.34 15.21 2.60
C GLN A 91 5.73 13.73 2.58
N PHE A 92 4.73 12.83 2.52
CA PHE A 92 5.00 11.41 2.40
C PHE A 92 5.68 11.07 1.08
N ILE A 93 5.16 11.53 -0.07
CA ILE A 93 5.75 11.30 -1.39
C ILE A 93 7.22 11.80 -1.42
N ASP A 94 7.47 12.99 -0.89
CA ASP A 94 8.81 13.60 -0.86
C ASP A 94 9.79 12.86 0.07
N SER A 95 9.27 12.16 1.08
CA SER A 95 10.08 11.35 2.00
C SER A 95 10.51 9.99 1.45
N ILE A 96 9.89 9.50 0.38
CA ILE A 96 10.23 8.19 -0.21
C ILE A 96 11.73 8.18 -0.57
N THR A 97 12.38 7.04 -0.38
CA THR A 97 13.81 6.90 -0.69
C THR A 97 14.04 7.15 -2.18
N ASN A 98 15.12 7.87 -2.55
CA ASN A 98 15.46 8.08 -3.97
C ASN A 98 15.62 6.73 -4.69
N GLY A 99 15.03 6.62 -5.89
CA GLY A 99 14.94 5.36 -6.65
C GLY A 99 13.90 4.38 -6.11
N GLY A 100 13.16 4.74 -5.06
CA GLY A 100 12.07 3.95 -4.51
C GLY A 100 10.85 3.87 -5.44
N ILE A 101 9.87 3.08 -5.02
CA ILE A 101 8.66 2.77 -5.78
C ILE A 101 7.46 3.40 -5.09
N LEU A 102 6.59 4.04 -5.87
CA LEU A 102 5.28 4.51 -5.45
C LEU A 102 4.21 3.87 -6.33
N VAL A 103 3.41 3.01 -5.72
CA VAL A 103 2.18 2.45 -6.29
C VAL A 103 1.02 3.33 -5.83
N TYR A 104 0.16 3.77 -6.75
CA TYR A 104 -0.92 4.69 -6.40
C TYR A 104 -2.19 4.45 -7.21
N ASN A 105 -3.34 4.65 -6.58
CA ASN A 105 -4.63 4.60 -7.26
C ASN A 105 -4.77 5.83 -8.16
N GLU A 106 -4.80 5.63 -9.48
CA GLU A 106 -4.97 6.75 -10.41
C GLU A 106 -6.43 7.15 -10.62
N GLU A 107 -7.38 6.44 -10.02
CA GLU A 107 -8.81 6.82 -10.02
C GLU A 107 -9.10 7.94 -9.02
N ASP A 108 -8.24 8.18 -8.02
CA ASP A 108 -8.26 9.39 -7.20
C ASP A 108 -7.54 10.52 -7.95
N GLU A 109 -8.31 11.36 -8.63
CA GLU A 109 -7.82 12.48 -9.45
C GLU A 109 -6.93 13.46 -8.66
N VAL A 110 -7.21 13.65 -7.36
CA VAL A 110 -6.42 14.56 -6.54
C VAL A 110 -5.08 13.90 -6.21
N LEU A 111 -5.08 12.65 -5.76
CA LEU A 111 -3.86 11.87 -5.52
C LEU A 111 -3.01 11.78 -6.80
N LYS A 112 -3.63 11.42 -7.93
CA LYS A 112 -2.97 11.35 -9.24
C LYS A 112 -2.24 12.64 -9.56
N LYS A 113 -2.91 13.78 -9.42
CA LYS A 113 -2.30 15.09 -9.64
C LYS A 113 -1.11 15.35 -8.72
N LEU A 114 -1.23 15.06 -7.43
CA LEU A 114 -0.12 15.23 -6.47
C LEU A 114 1.09 14.35 -6.84
N VAL A 115 0.83 13.11 -7.26
CA VAL A 115 1.87 12.17 -7.69
C VAL A 115 2.53 12.63 -8.98
N GLU A 116 1.77 13.07 -9.98
CA GLU A 116 2.30 13.54 -11.27
C GLU A 116 3.11 14.84 -11.13
N GLU A 117 2.69 15.76 -10.25
CA GLU A 117 3.39 17.02 -9.98
C GLU A 117 4.68 16.84 -9.15
N SER A 118 4.85 15.72 -8.44
CA SER A 118 6.07 15.47 -7.65
C SER A 118 7.31 15.31 -8.53
N SER A 119 8.35 16.09 -8.22
CA SER A 119 9.67 16.03 -8.83
C SER A 119 10.62 15.02 -8.18
N LYS A 120 10.13 14.28 -7.17
CA LYS A 120 10.92 13.27 -6.46
C LYS A 120 11.40 12.18 -7.44
N PRO A 121 12.69 11.78 -7.42
CA PRO A 121 13.22 10.76 -8.32
C PRO A 121 12.84 9.35 -7.86
N ILE A 122 11.56 9.00 -8.01
CA ILE A 122 10.96 7.71 -7.67
C ILE A 122 10.26 7.12 -8.88
N GLN A 123 10.13 5.79 -8.91
CA GLN A 123 9.34 5.09 -9.92
C GLN A 123 7.87 5.14 -9.52
N LYS A 124 6.99 5.50 -10.45
CA LYS A 124 5.55 5.70 -10.22
C LYS A 124 4.79 4.61 -10.99
N TYR A 125 3.94 3.86 -10.29
CA TYR A 125 3.13 2.78 -10.84
C TYR A 125 1.65 3.05 -10.53
N PRO A 126 0.89 3.61 -11.49
CA PRO A 126 -0.54 3.75 -11.32
C PRO A 126 -1.22 2.38 -11.33
N TYR A 127 -2.27 2.24 -10.54
CA TYR A 127 -3.21 1.13 -10.64
C TYR A 127 -4.66 1.63 -10.69
N GLN A 128 -5.54 0.78 -11.17
CA GLN A 128 -6.98 1.01 -11.27
C GLN A 128 -7.74 -0.22 -10.81
N THR A 129 -8.99 -0.04 -10.46
CA THR A 129 -9.94 -1.13 -10.23
C THR A 129 -10.02 -2.02 -11.48
N PRO A 130 -9.83 -3.34 -11.35
CA PRO A 130 -9.88 -4.24 -12.49
C PRO A 130 -11.30 -4.31 -13.07
N LYS A 131 -11.39 -4.52 -14.38
CA LYS A 131 -12.68 -4.73 -15.06
C LYS A 131 -13.39 -5.93 -14.44
N HIS A 132 -14.61 -5.71 -13.98
CA HIS A 132 -15.41 -6.73 -13.31
C HIS A 132 -16.88 -6.68 -13.74
N THR A 133 -17.64 -7.70 -13.38
CA THR A 133 -19.07 -7.80 -13.63
C THR A 133 -19.76 -8.34 -12.38
N LEU A 134 -20.93 -7.81 -12.06
CA LEU A 134 -21.78 -8.28 -10.97
C LEU A 134 -22.89 -9.15 -11.54
N GLU A 135 -22.97 -10.40 -11.11
CA GLU A 135 -24.08 -11.31 -11.45
C GLU A 135 -24.53 -12.06 -10.21
N ASN A 136 -25.82 -11.97 -9.87
CA ASN A 136 -26.41 -12.65 -8.70
C ASN A 136 -25.62 -12.41 -7.40
N ASP A 137 -25.25 -11.16 -7.12
CA ASP A 137 -24.45 -10.73 -5.96
C ASP A 137 -23.02 -11.32 -5.89
N VAL A 138 -22.54 -11.95 -6.96
CA VAL A 138 -21.16 -12.41 -7.10
C VAL A 138 -20.39 -11.47 -8.02
N VAL A 139 -19.21 -11.06 -7.56
CA VAL A 139 -18.25 -10.26 -8.34
C VAL A 139 -17.42 -11.20 -9.20
N PHE A 140 -17.32 -10.91 -10.49
CA PHE A 140 -16.48 -11.63 -11.45
C PHE A 140 -15.40 -10.71 -12.01
N LEU A 141 -14.13 -11.11 -11.94
CA LEU A 141 -13.07 -10.47 -12.72
C LEU A 141 -13.18 -10.89 -14.19
N ASN A 142 -13.07 -9.91 -15.08
CA ASN A 142 -12.98 -10.17 -16.51
C ASN A 142 -11.53 -10.44 -16.87
N THR A 143 -11.18 -11.72 -17.04
CA THR A 143 -9.84 -12.14 -17.46
C THR A 143 -9.85 -12.58 -18.93
N ASN A 144 -8.67 -12.71 -19.55
CA ASN A 144 -8.54 -13.23 -20.91
C ASN A 144 -9.00 -14.69 -21.03
N GLU A 145 -9.05 -15.43 -19.91
CA GLU A 145 -9.50 -16.82 -19.84
C GLU A 145 -10.98 -16.95 -19.47
N GLY A 146 -11.70 -15.83 -19.32
CA GLY A 146 -13.11 -15.77 -18.97
C GLY A 146 -13.37 -15.10 -17.61
N LYS A 147 -14.61 -15.26 -17.12
CA LYS A 147 -15.06 -14.67 -15.85
C LYS A 147 -14.53 -15.48 -14.66
N LEU A 148 -13.73 -14.86 -13.80
CA LEU A 148 -13.23 -15.47 -12.57
C LEU A 148 -14.06 -14.98 -11.38
N PRO A 149 -14.83 -15.84 -10.70
CA PRO A 149 -15.62 -15.44 -9.53
C PRO A 149 -14.72 -15.11 -8.34
N LEU A 150 -15.06 -14.04 -7.63
CA LEU A 150 -14.38 -13.60 -6.43
C LEU A 150 -15.32 -13.60 -5.20
N LYS A 151 -14.76 -13.97 -4.05
CA LYS A 151 -15.40 -13.82 -2.72
C LYS A 151 -14.95 -12.52 -2.04
N ILE A 152 -14.95 -11.41 -2.76
CA ILE A 152 -14.72 -10.07 -2.19
C ILE A 152 -15.83 -9.12 -2.65
N THR A 153 -16.12 -8.10 -1.85
CA THR A 153 -17.08 -7.05 -2.19
C THR A 153 -16.52 -6.12 -3.26
N GLN A 154 -17.40 -5.47 -4.01
CA GLN A 154 -17.03 -4.57 -5.11
C GLN A 154 -16.04 -3.46 -4.67
N ASN A 155 -16.28 -2.86 -3.50
CA ASN A 155 -15.45 -1.80 -2.93
C ASN A 155 -14.00 -2.24 -2.60
N ASN A 156 -13.70 -3.54 -2.65
CA ASN A 156 -12.37 -4.06 -2.34
C ASN A 156 -11.59 -4.50 -3.58
N LEU A 157 -12.17 -4.40 -4.78
CA LEU A 157 -11.54 -4.88 -6.02
C LEU A 157 -10.26 -4.13 -6.38
N GLU A 158 -10.19 -2.84 -6.06
CA GLU A 158 -9.01 -2.01 -6.27
C GLU A 158 -7.75 -2.58 -5.61
N ASN A 159 -7.89 -3.25 -4.46
CA ASN A 159 -6.78 -3.83 -3.71
C ASN A 159 -6.14 -5.04 -4.40
N LEU A 160 -6.74 -5.59 -5.46
CA LEU A 160 -6.15 -6.68 -6.24
C LEU A 160 -5.06 -6.22 -7.22
N MET A 161 -5.08 -4.94 -7.58
CA MET A 161 -4.23 -4.39 -8.63
C MET A 161 -3.11 -3.51 -8.08
N GLY A 162 -3.24 -3.05 -6.83
CA GLY A 162 -2.23 -2.28 -6.10
C GLY A 162 -1.23 -3.15 -5.35
#